data_AF-A0A4Q9L3R3-F1
#
_entry.id   AF-A0A4Q9L3R3-F1
#
_cell.length_a   1.000
_cell.length_b   1.000
_cell.length_c   1.000
_cell.angle_alpha   90.00
_cell.angle_beta   90.00
_cell.angle_gamma   90.00
#
_symmetry.space_group_name_H-M   'P 1'
#
loop_
_entity.id
_entity.type
_entity.pdbx_description
1 polymer ?
#
loop_
_entity_poly.entity_id
_entity_poly.type
_entity_poly.pdbx_seq_one_letter_code
_entity_poly.pdbx_strand_id
1 'polypeptide(L)'
;MIYLLGITEFYGNNGNDKIDVALSLVEHHNTLLISTKIISFFKIESFKKNMLIFRIDELNKLNIILKYKIRDFIIDNSIELVIIDSLEHLVYYEELNKEIYKSITEIITNIKQINYSLKTRFILININTNKPLTDYYNNVFGLEWNYSVNTKIEFITRNNIKFIKIRISPVLDKLEFEYQIRKGKLYFNETNIKLII
;
A
#
# COMPACT_ATOMS: atom_id res chain seq x y z
N MET A 1 9.76 -4.51 16.35
CA MET A 1 8.55 -4.89 15.58
C MET A 1 8.00 -3.64 14.91
N ILE A 2 7.59 -3.72 13.65
CA ILE A 2 7.06 -2.60 12.87
C ILE A 2 5.54 -2.78 12.75
N TYR A 3 4.76 -1.98 13.47
CA TYR A 3 3.30 -2.03 13.47
C TYR A 3 2.71 -1.18 12.35
N LEU A 4 1.92 -1.80 11.46
CA LEU A 4 1.22 -1.13 10.37
C LEU A 4 -0.20 -0.80 10.82
N LEU A 5 -0.38 0.39 11.41
CA LEU A 5 -1.67 0.82 11.93
C LEU A 5 -2.49 1.54 10.85
N GLY A 6 -3.78 1.22 10.77
CA GLY A 6 -4.76 1.93 9.96
C GLY A 6 -4.44 1.89 8.46
N ILE A 7 -4.10 3.06 7.91
CA ILE A 7 -3.71 3.25 6.52
C ILE A 7 -2.20 3.43 6.43
N THR A 8 -1.53 2.53 5.72
CA THR A 8 -0.09 2.52 5.54
C THR A 8 0.26 2.76 4.07
N GLU A 9 1.19 3.68 3.81
CA GLU A 9 1.77 3.88 2.48
C GLU A 9 3.12 3.19 2.37
N PHE A 10 3.28 2.37 1.34
CA PHE A 10 4.56 1.85 0.88
C PHE A 10 4.99 2.62 -0.36
N TYR A 11 6.09 3.35 -0.27
CA TYR A 11 6.56 4.19 -1.38
C TYR A 11 8.05 4.05 -1.61
N GLY A 12 8.53 4.49 -2.76
CA GLY A 12 9.93 4.37 -3.17
C GLY A 12 10.06 4.08 -4.66
N ASN A 13 11.30 3.98 -5.14
CA ASN A 13 11.56 3.78 -6.57
C ASN A 13 10.98 2.44 -7.10
N ASN A 14 10.89 2.34 -8.42
CA ASN A 14 10.60 1.07 -9.09
C ASN A 14 11.67 0.02 -8.76
N GLY A 15 11.28 -1.25 -8.67
CA GLY A 15 12.21 -2.37 -8.40
C GLY A 15 12.56 -2.61 -6.92
N ASN A 16 11.93 -1.90 -5.98
CA ASN A 16 12.16 -2.08 -4.54
C ASN A 16 11.17 -3.04 -3.87
N ASP A 17 10.70 -4.07 -4.57
CA ASP A 17 9.92 -5.21 -4.04
C ASP A 17 8.69 -4.86 -3.15
N LYS A 18 8.14 -3.65 -3.26
CA LYS A 18 7.08 -3.16 -2.36
C LYS A 18 5.86 -4.10 -2.31
N ILE A 19 5.45 -4.59 -3.49
CA ILE A 19 4.35 -5.56 -3.60
C ILE A 19 4.74 -6.91 -2.99
N ASP A 20 5.97 -7.37 -3.19
CA ASP A 20 6.43 -8.65 -2.62
C ASP A 20 6.50 -8.58 -1.09
N VAL A 21 6.86 -7.40 -0.54
CA VAL A 21 6.82 -7.12 0.90
C VAL A 21 5.38 -7.09 1.42
N ALA A 22 4.46 -6.42 0.72
CA ALA A 22 3.05 -6.41 1.10
C ALA A 22 2.43 -7.81 1.04
N LEU A 23 2.77 -8.61 0.02
CA LEU A 23 2.33 -9.98 -0.14
C LEU A 23 2.86 -10.90 0.97
N SER A 24 4.04 -10.63 1.52
CA SER A 24 4.56 -11.41 2.66
C SER A 24 3.68 -11.32 3.92
N LEU A 25 2.80 -10.32 4.00
CA LEU A 25 1.86 -10.14 5.11
C LEU A 25 0.55 -10.92 4.91
N VAL A 26 0.28 -11.40 3.69
CA VAL A 26 -0.96 -12.12 3.33
C VAL A 26 -1.01 -13.52 3.94
N GLU A 27 0.14 -14.11 4.31
CA GLU A 27 0.18 -15.43 4.96
C GLU A 27 -0.66 -15.48 6.25
N HIS A 28 -0.91 -14.33 6.88
CA HIS A 28 -1.56 -14.24 8.19
C HIS A 28 -2.91 -13.51 8.17
N HIS A 29 -3.37 -13.05 7.01
CA HIS A 29 -4.56 -12.20 6.90
C HIS A 29 -5.41 -12.52 5.68
N ASN A 30 -6.72 -12.57 5.87
CA ASN A 30 -7.68 -12.55 4.77
C ASN A 30 -7.55 -11.19 4.05
N THR A 31 -7.05 -11.24 2.82
CA THR A 31 -6.58 -10.06 2.10
C THR A 31 -7.37 -9.84 0.83
N LEU A 32 -7.73 -8.59 0.57
CA LEU A 32 -8.17 -8.16 -0.75
C LEU A 32 -7.06 -7.36 -1.42
N LEU A 33 -6.57 -7.85 -2.56
CA LEU A 33 -5.62 -7.16 -3.41
C LEU A 33 -6.37 -6.47 -4.56
N ILE A 34 -6.32 -5.15 -4.59
CA ILE A 34 -6.79 -4.32 -5.69
C ILE A 34 -5.56 -3.86 -6.46
N SER A 35 -5.36 -4.38 -7.66
CA SER A 35 -4.19 -4.07 -8.49
C SER A 35 -4.56 -3.26 -9.72
N THR A 36 -3.78 -2.23 -10.00
CA THR A 36 -3.88 -1.44 -11.23
C THR A 36 -3.02 -1.99 -12.36
N LYS A 37 -2.18 -2.98 -12.05
CA LYS A 37 -1.22 -3.62 -12.95
C LYS A 37 -1.51 -5.11 -13.09
N ILE A 38 -0.97 -5.70 -14.15
CA ILE A 38 -0.97 -7.15 -14.31
C ILE A 38 0.05 -7.74 -13.33
N ILE A 39 -0.44 -8.58 -12.42
CA ILE A 39 0.40 -9.31 -11.46
C ILE A 39 0.62 -10.72 -12.00
N SER A 40 1.87 -11.18 -11.99
CA SER A 40 2.21 -12.55 -12.39
C SER A 40 1.54 -13.57 -11.47
N PHE A 41 0.83 -14.54 -12.06
CA PHE A 41 0.15 -15.61 -11.33
C PHE A 41 1.09 -16.38 -10.39
N PHE A 42 2.33 -16.62 -10.80
CA PHE A 42 3.32 -17.32 -9.98
C PHE A 42 3.65 -16.57 -8.68
N LYS A 43 3.53 -15.23 -8.65
CA LYS A 43 3.78 -14.43 -7.44
C LYS A 43 2.68 -14.56 -6.40
N ILE A 44 1.46 -14.87 -6.83
CA ILE A 44 0.26 -14.88 -5.97
C ILE A 44 -0.21 -16.29 -5.63
N GLU A 45 0.36 -17.31 -6.28
CA GLU A 45 -0.07 -18.70 -6.15
C GLU A 45 -0.01 -19.21 -4.71
N SER A 46 1.06 -18.88 -3.98
CA SER A 46 1.23 -19.23 -2.57
C SER A 46 0.18 -18.61 -1.64
N PHE A 47 -0.52 -17.57 -2.10
CA PHE A 47 -1.43 -16.76 -1.28
C PHE A 47 -2.91 -16.94 -1.63
N LYS A 48 -3.25 -17.76 -2.64
CA LYS A 48 -4.62 -17.91 -3.18
C LYS A 48 -5.69 -18.23 -2.13
N LYS A 49 -5.34 -18.94 -1.06
CA LYS A 49 -6.31 -19.32 -0.02
C LYS A 49 -6.78 -18.13 0.82
N ASN A 50 -5.91 -17.15 1.01
CA ASN A 50 -6.15 -16.01 1.89
C ASN A 50 -6.30 -14.71 1.10
N MET A 51 -6.41 -14.77 -0.22
CA MET A 51 -6.36 -13.59 -1.06
C MET A 51 -7.41 -13.58 -2.16
N LEU A 52 -8.21 -12.53 -2.18
CA LEU A 52 -9.08 -12.16 -3.29
C LEU A 52 -8.38 -11.07 -4.11
N ILE A 53 -8.59 -11.08 -5.42
CA ILE A 53 -7.87 -10.17 -6.33
C ILE A 53 -8.88 -9.47 -7.24
N PHE A 54 -8.85 -8.15 -7.24
CA PHE A 54 -9.52 -7.31 -8.21
C PHE A 54 -8.51 -6.55 -9.05
N ARG A 55 -8.68 -6.60 -10.36
CA ARG A 55 -7.96 -5.73 -11.29
C ARG A 55 -8.84 -4.52 -11.60
N ILE A 56 -8.26 -3.33 -11.50
CA ILE A 56 -8.92 -2.08 -11.85
C ILE A 56 -8.03 -1.28 -12.79
N ASP A 57 -8.60 -0.80 -13.88
CA ASP A 57 -7.92 -0.05 -14.94
C ASP A 57 -8.25 1.45 -14.95
N GLU A 58 -9.24 1.88 -14.15
CA GLU A 58 -9.71 3.26 -14.08
C GLU A 58 -9.94 3.71 -12.63
N LEU A 59 -9.58 4.96 -12.33
CA LEU A 59 -9.75 5.60 -11.03
C LEU A 59 -11.23 5.69 -10.64
N ASN A 60 -12.11 6.00 -11.60
CA ASN A 60 -13.54 6.07 -11.37
C ASN A 60 -14.13 4.71 -10.94
N LYS A 61 -13.69 3.61 -11.56
CA LYS A 61 -14.10 2.25 -11.15
C LYS A 61 -13.65 1.94 -9.73
N LEU A 62 -12.42 2.32 -9.35
CA LEU A 62 -11.94 2.19 -7.98
C LEU A 62 -12.82 2.98 -7.01
N ASN A 63 -13.15 4.23 -7.34
CA ASN A 63 -13.98 5.07 -6.49
C ASN A 63 -15.39 4.49 -6.30
N ILE A 64 -16.03 4.00 -7.36
CA ILE A 64 -17.33 3.32 -7.30
C ILE A 64 -17.26 2.08 -6.40
N ILE A 65 -16.23 1.24 -6.56
CA ILE A 65 -16.05 0.04 -5.72
C ILE A 65 -15.89 0.44 -4.26
N LEU A 66 -15.02 1.40 -3.96
CA LEU A 66 -14.78 1.86 -2.60
C LEU A 66 -16.03 2.47 -1.95
N LYS A 67 -16.84 3.20 -2.72
CA LYS A 67 -18.03 3.88 -2.21
C LYS A 67 -19.20 2.95 -1.96
N TYR A 68 -19.41 1.94 -2.83
CA TYR A 68 -20.68 1.20 -2.85
C TYR A 68 -20.56 -0.32 -2.68
N LYS A 69 -19.37 -0.91 -2.83
CA LYS A 69 -19.24 -2.39 -2.89
C LYS A 69 -18.26 -2.96 -1.88
N ILE A 70 -17.17 -2.24 -1.61
CA ILE A 70 -16.05 -2.76 -0.83
C ILE A 70 -16.46 -3.12 0.60
N ARG A 71 -17.40 -2.39 1.19
CA ARG A 71 -17.83 -2.59 2.58
C ARG A 71 -18.46 -3.96 2.76
N ASP A 72 -19.47 -4.27 1.94
CA ASP A 72 -20.16 -5.56 1.97
C ASP A 72 -19.17 -6.68 1.65
N PHE A 73 -18.29 -6.46 0.67
CA PHE A 73 -17.27 -7.44 0.29
C PHE A 73 -16.29 -7.74 1.44
N ILE A 74 -15.87 -6.72 2.19
CA ILE A 74 -15.00 -6.89 3.37
C ILE A 74 -15.71 -7.70 4.45
N ILE A 75 -16.98 -7.40 4.72
CA ILE A 75 -17.78 -8.08 5.75
C ILE A 75 -17.99 -9.55 5.37
N ASP A 76 -18.49 -9.80 4.16
CA ASP A 76 -18.86 -11.13 3.69
C ASP A 76 -17.66 -12.09 3.62
N ASN A 77 -16.48 -11.56 3.29
CA ASN A 77 -15.26 -12.34 3.16
C ASN A 77 -14.31 -12.22 4.37
N SER A 78 -14.74 -11.55 5.44
CA SER A 78 -13.94 -11.31 6.64
C SER A 78 -12.53 -10.76 6.32
N ILE A 79 -12.47 -9.75 5.46
CA ILE A 79 -11.20 -9.15 4.99
C ILE A 79 -10.60 -8.27 6.09
N GLU A 80 -9.37 -8.59 6.48
CA GLU A 80 -8.63 -7.86 7.51
C GLU A 80 -7.65 -6.84 6.90
N LEU A 81 -7.19 -7.12 5.69
CA LEU A 81 -6.19 -6.34 4.97
C LEU A 81 -6.66 -6.04 3.54
N VAL A 82 -6.59 -4.77 3.14
CA VAL A 82 -6.75 -4.36 1.75
C VAL A 82 -5.43 -3.81 1.24
N ILE A 83 -4.92 -4.37 0.16
CA ILE A 83 -3.72 -3.88 -0.53
C ILE A 83 -4.20 -3.20 -1.81
N ILE A 84 -3.89 -1.92 -1.99
CA ILE A 84 -4.11 -1.19 -3.25
C ILE A 84 -2.75 -0.99 -3.91
N ASP A 85 -2.48 -1.75 -4.96
CA ASP A 85 -1.21 -1.68 -5.69
C ASP A 85 -1.25 -0.63 -6.80
N SER A 86 -0.33 0.33 -6.71
CA SER A 86 0.01 1.29 -7.76
C SER A 86 -1.12 2.26 -8.10
N LEU A 87 -1.66 2.96 -7.10
CA LEU A 87 -2.70 3.98 -7.32
C LEU A 87 -2.23 5.09 -8.26
N GLU A 88 -0.98 5.52 -8.13
CA GLU A 88 -0.38 6.55 -9.01
C GLU A 88 -0.36 6.14 -10.48
N HIS A 89 -0.30 4.83 -10.77
CA HIS A 89 -0.33 4.36 -12.16
C HIS A 89 -1.64 4.75 -12.85
N LEU A 90 -2.78 4.70 -12.14
CA LEU A 90 -4.06 5.18 -12.67
C LEU A 90 -4.03 6.69 -12.91
N VAL A 91 -3.47 7.44 -11.96
CA VAL A 91 -3.36 8.90 -12.05
C VAL A 91 -2.47 9.34 -13.22
N TYR A 92 -1.36 8.63 -13.45
CA TYR A 92 -0.49 8.88 -14.59
C TYR A 92 -1.15 8.55 -15.92
N TYR A 93 -1.94 7.47 -15.97
CA TYR A 93 -2.64 7.06 -17.19
C TYR A 93 -3.78 8.02 -17.56
N GLU A 94 -4.46 8.61 -16.58
CA GLU A 94 -5.61 9.50 -16.79
C GLU A 94 -5.26 10.99 -16.92
N GLU A 95 -3.97 11.35 -16.83
CA GLU A 95 -3.46 12.73 -16.82
C GLU A 95 -3.98 13.61 -15.67
N LEU A 96 -3.06 14.14 -14.85
CA LEU A 96 -3.40 14.96 -13.69
C LEU A 96 -4.20 16.22 -14.08
N ASN A 97 -5.44 16.28 -13.62
CA ASN A 97 -6.30 17.45 -13.71
C ASN A 97 -7.14 17.62 -12.42
N LYS A 98 -7.97 18.68 -12.37
CA LYS A 98 -8.78 18.99 -11.17
C LYS A 98 -9.77 17.88 -10.81
N GLU A 99 -10.34 17.19 -11.79
CA GLU A 99 -11.31 16.11 -11.58
C GLU A 99 -10.65 14.86 -11.00
N ILE A 100 -9.44 14.55 -11.48
CA ILE A 100 -8.60 13.47 -10.95
C ILE A 100 -8.21 13.74 -9.50
N TYR A 101 -7.81 14.98 -9.17
CA TYR A 101 -7.50 15.35 -7.79
C TYR A 101 -8.71 15.15 -6.86
N LYS A 102 -9.90 15.61 -7.28
CA LYS A 102 -11.14 15.38 -6.53
C LYS A 102 -11.41 13.89 -6.32
N SER A 103 -11.21 13.07 -7.36
CA SER A 103 -11.39 11.62 -7.30
C SER A 103 -10.42 10.95 -6.32
N ILE A 104 -9.16 11.40 -6.27
CA ILE A 104 -8.17 10.96 -5.28
C ILE A 104 -8.64 11.30 -3.86
N THR A 105 -9.08 12.54 -3.61
CA THR A 105 -9.58 12.95 -2.30
C THR A 105 -10.80 12.12 -1.87
N GLU A 106 -11.70 11.80 -2.79
CA GLU A 106 -12.84 10.91 -2.55
C GLU A 106 -12.40 9.48 -2.21
N ILE A 107 -11.45 8.91 -2.96
CA ILE A 107 -10.87 7.59 -2.70
C ILE A 107 -10.30 7.51 -1.27
N ILE A 108 -9.48 8.48 -0.88
CA ILE A 108 -8.88 8.53 0.46
C ILE A 108 -9.97 8.64 1.54
N THR A 109 -10.96 9.50 1.30
CA THR A 109 -12.07 9.70 2.24
C THR A 109 -12.84 8.40 2.46
N ASN A 110 -13.14 7.67 1.38
CA ASN A 110 -13.80 6.38 1.45
C ASN A 110 -12.92 5.35 2.21
N ILE A 111 -11.62 5.26 1.90
CA ILE A 111 -10.68 4.39 2.61
C ILE A 111 -10.68 4.68 4.12
N LYS A 112 -10.62 5.97 4.51
CA LYS A 112 -10.69 6.39 5.92
C LYS A 112 -11.98 5.95 6.60
N GLN A 113 -13.13 6.14 5.95
CA GLN A 113 -14.41 5.73 6.49
C GLN A 113 -14.50 4.21 6.68
N ILE A 114 -13.99 3.43 5.73
CA ILE A 114 -13.94 1.96 5.82
C ILE A 114 -13.00 1.54 6.95
N ASN A 115 -11.78 2.09 6.99
CA ASN A 115 -10.80 1.79 8.03
C ASN A 115 -11.36 2.09 9.43
N TYR A 116 -12.01 3.25 9.61
CA TYR A 116 -12.59 3.64 10.88
C TYR A 116 -13.76 2.73 11.31
N SER A 117 -14.66 2.42 10.38
CA SER A 117 -15.88 1.66 10.69
C SER A 117 -15.66 0.15 10.84
N LEU A 118 -14.76 -0.43 10.05
CA LEU A 118 -14.54 -1.88 10.01
C LEU A 118 -13.24 -2.32 10.68
N LYS A 119 -12.36 -1.38 11.05
CA LYS A 119 -10.99 -1.65 11.52
C LYS A 119 -10.12 -2.42 10.51
N THR A 120 -10.56 -2.53 9.26
CA THR A 120 -9.79 -3.09 8.16
C THR A 120 -8.59 -2.23 7.85
N ARG A 121 -7.42 -2.83 7.70
CA ARG A 121 -6.17 -2.11 7.47
C ARG A 121 -5.89 -1.98 5.98
N PHE A 122 -5.25 -0.89 5.58
CA PHE A 122 -4.96 -0.61 4.19
C PHE A 122 -3.45 -0.47 3.98
N ILE A 123 -2.93 -1.12 2.94
CA ILE A 123 -1.59 -0.87 2.40
C ILE A 123 -1.76 -0.26 1.00
N LEU A 124 -1.27 0.97 0.84
CA LEU A 124 -1.30 1.72 -0.41
C LEU A 124 0.11 1.71 -0.99
N ILE A 125 0.30 1.10 -2.15
CA ILE A 125 1.62 0.99 -2.78
C ILE A 125 1.75 2.05 -3.86
N ASN A 126 2.72 2.93 -3.69
CA ASN A 126 2.98 4.07 -4.55
C ASN A 126 4.44 4.06 -5.06
N ILE A 127 4.68 4.72 -6.18
CA ILE A 127 6.01 4.90 -6.77
C ILE A 127 6.50 6.30 -6.40
N ASN A 128 7.73 6.43 -5.93
CA ASN A 128 8.30 7.76 -5.77
C ASN A 128 8.79 8.27 -7.15
N THR A 129 7.87 8.68 -8.01
CA THR A 129 8.15 9.05 -9.41
C THR A 129 8.90 10.37 -9.56
N ASN A 130 8.91 11.22 -8.53
CA ASN A 130 9.65 12.47 -8.54
C ASN A 130 10.29 12.70 -7.17
N LYS A 131 11.58 13.10 -7.13
CA LYS A 131 12.21 13.59 -5.90
C LYS A 131 11.27 14.64 -5.28
N PRO A 132 10.81 14.46 -4.04
CA PRO A 132 10.01 15.48 -3.39
C PRO A 132 10.77 16.81 -3.43
N LEU A 133 10.09 17.92 -3.74
CA LEU A 133 10.68 19.26 -3.56
C LEU A 133 11.13 19.47 -2.10
N THR A 134 10.46 18.76 -1.17
CA THR A 134 10.86 18.57 0.23
C THR A 134 10.41 17.17 0.68
N ASP A 135 11.19 16.50 1.55
CA ASP A 135 11.07 15.09 2.00
C ASP A 135 9.67 14.57 2.46
N TYR A 136 8.62 15.39 2.42
CA TYR A 136 7.34 15.15 3.08
C TYR A 136 6.11 15.05 2.16
N TYR A 137 6.22 15.39 0.87
CA TYR A 137 5.05 15.46 -0.01
C TYR A 137 5.05 14.40 -1.12
N ASN A 138 3.94 13.65 -1.23
CA ASN A 138 3.65 12.90 -2.45
C ASN A 138 3.24 13.91 -3.53
N ASN A 139 4.04 14.03 -4.59
CA ASN A 139 3.82 15.01 -5.66
C ASN A 139 2.58 14.71 -6.52
N VAL A 140 2.07 13.49 -6.49
CA VAL A 140 0.89 13.06 -7.25
C VAL A 140 -0.38 13.34 -6.46
N PHE A 141 -0.41 13.01 -5.18
CA PHE A 141 -1.60 13.13 -4.34
C PHE A 141 -1.66 14.38 -3.45
N GLY A 142 -0.57 15.16 -3.42
CA GLY A 142 -0.51 16.42 -2.68
C GLY A 142 -0.45 16.27 -1.16
N LEU A 143 -0.81 17.36 -0.47
CA LEU A 143 -0.71 17.53 0.97
C LEU A 143 -1.70 16.64 1.74
N GLU A 144 -2.95 16.57 1.28
CA GLU A 144 -4.06 15.86 1.94
C GLU A 144 -3.74 14.37 2.13
N TRP A 145 -3.03 13.77 1.16
CA TRP A 145 -2.58 12.40 1.24
C TRP A 145 -1.67 12.15 2.45
N ASN A 146 -0.73 13.05 2.71
CA ASN A 146 0.25 12.86 3.79
C ASN A 146 -0.40 12.91 5.18
N TYR A 147 -1.46 13.71 5.33
CA TYR A 147 -2.26 13.75 6.57
C TYR A 147 -3.29 12.61 6.65
N SER A 148 -3.42 11.81 5.60
CA SER A 148 -4.41 10.76 5.52
C SER A 148 -3.87 9.38 5.82
N VAL A 149 -2.57 9.18 5.68
CA VAL A 149 -1.91 7.92 6.01
C VAL A 149 -1.35 7.98 7.43
N ASN A 150 -1.55 6.90 8.18
CA ASN A 150 -1.04 6.78 9.55
C ASN A 150 0.44 6.44 9.56
N THR A 151 0.86 5.56 8.65
CA THR A 151 2.24 5.06 8.56
C THR A 151 2.77 5.25 7.15
N LYS A 152 4.02 5.74 7.03
CA LYS A 152 4.73 5.84 5.76
C LYS A 152 6.04 5.08 5.81
N ILE A 153 6.19 4.16 4.87
CA ILE A 153 7.36 3.30 4.75
C ILE A 153 8.00 3.53 3.38
N GLU A 154 9.23 4.03 3.40
CA GLU A 154 10.04 4.23 2.22
C GLU A 154 10.92 3.03 1.95
N PHE A 155 10.91 2.54 0.72
CA PHE A 155 11.75 1.48 0.23
C PHE A 155 12.89 2.08 -0.59
N ILE A 156 14.13 1.83 -0.18
CA ILE A 156 15.35 2.43 -0.72
C ILE A 156 16.31 1.31 -1.15
N THR A 157 17.05 1.52 -2.23
CA THR A 157 18.17 0.64 -2.61
C THR A 157 19.46 1.46 -2.64
N ARG A 158 20.49 1.03 -1.89
CA ARG A 158 21.82 1.65 -1.86
C ARG A 158 22.87 0.56 -2.07
N ASN A 159 23.74 0.70 -3.07
CA ASN A 159 24.79 -0.28 -3.38
C ASN A 159 24.26 -1.72 -3.49
N ASN A 160 23.12 -1.90 -4.17
CA ASN A 160 22.39 -3.19 -4.32
C ASN A 160 21.83 -3.78 -3.01
N ILE A 161 21.91 -3.06 -1.90
CA ILE A 161 21.30 -3.43 -0.62
C ILE A 161 19.95 -2.70 -0.48
N LYS A 162 18.91 -3.43 -0.07
CA LYS A 162 17.55 -2.91 0.06
C LYS A 162 17.26 -2.56 1.52
N PHE A 163 16.67 -1.38 1.72
CA PHE A 163 16.33 -0.83 3.02
C PHE A 163 14.85 -0.45 3.08
N ILE A 164 14.25 -0.65 4.24
CA ILE A 164 12.97 -0.09 4.65
C ILE A 164 13.26 1.04 5.63
N LYS A 165 12.74 2.23 5.37
CA LYS A 165 12.85 3.39 6.25
C LYS A 165 11.46 3.87 6.69
N ILE A 166 11.25 3.93 8.00
CA ILE A 166 10.03 4.47 8.58
C ILE A 166 10.13 6.00 8.57
N ARG A 167 9.19 6.64 7.88
CA ARG A 167 9.19 8.09 7.66
C ARG A 167 8.14 8.79 8.50
N ILE A 168 6.97 8.15 8.63
CA ILE A 168 5.86 8.56 9.50
C ILE A 168 5.37 7.30 10.19
N SER A 169 5.20 7.36 11.51
CA SER A 169 4.50 6.34 12.31
C SER A 169 4.07 6.98 13.63
N PRO A 170 2.90 6.62 14.18
CA PRO A 170 2.48 7.12 15.48
C PRO A 170 3.15 6.40 16.66
N VAL A 171 3.81 5.26 16.40
CA VAL A 171 4.34 4.36 17.44
C VAL A 171 5.84 4.06 17.31
N LEU A 172 6.43 4.33 16.15
CA LEU A 172 7.83 4.00 15.88
C LEU A 172 8.62 5.24 15.55
N ASP A 173 9.83 5.32 16.12
CA ASP A 173 10.81 6.31 15.71
C ASP A 173 11.22 6.10 14.25
N LYS A 174 11.81 7.15 13.67
CA LYS A 174 12.37 7.10 12.32
C LYS A 174 13.55 6.13 12.31
N LEU A 175 13.28 4.89 11.92
CA LEU A 175 14.25 3.80 11.84
C LEU A 175 14.45 3.34 10.40
N GLU A 176 15.61 2.76 10.13
CA GLU A 176 15.97 2.20 8.84
C GLU A 176 16.52 0.80 9.04
N PHE A 177 16.07 -0.16 8.22
CA PHE A 177 16.42 -1.57 8.34
C PHE A 177 16.76 -2.15 6.99
N GLU A 178 17.82 -2.94 6.93
CA GLU A 178 18.13 -3.76 5.76
C GLU A 178 17.17 -4.96 5.69
N TYR A 179 16.67 -5.25 4.49
CA TYR A 179 15.78 -6.38 4.25
C TYR A 179 16.11 -7.14 2.96
N GLN A 180 15.59 -8.37 2.90
CA GLN A 180 15.63 -9.22 1.71
C GLN A 180 14.36 -10.04 1.58
N ILE A 181 13.95 -10.31 0.34
CA ILE A 181 12.85 -11.24 0.03
C ILE A 181 13.45 -12.56 -0.44
N ARG A 182 13.13 -13.66 0.24
CA ARG A 182 13.53 -15.02 -0.17
C ARG A 182 12.30 -15.93 -0.20
N LYS A 183 12.02 -16.54 -1.35
CA LYS A 183 10.85 -17.42 -1.55
C LYS A 183 9.52 -16.77 -1.10
N GLY A 184 9.32 -15.50 -1.43
CA GLY A 184 8.12 -14.73 -1.07
C GLY A 184 8.04 -14.27 0.40
N LYS A 185 9.07 -14.56 1.21
CA LYS A 185 9.12 -14.17 2.63
C LYS A 185 10.08 -13.02 2.87
N LEU A 186 9.68 -12.11 3.74
CA LEU A 186 10.48 -10.98 4.20
C LEU A 186 11.42 -11.40 5.34
N TYR A 187 12.69 -11.04 5.20
CA TYR A 187 13.69 -11.20 6.23
C TYR A 187 14.38 -9.86 6.46
N PHE A 188 14.55 -9.50 7.73
CA PHE A 188 15.42 -8.40 8.14
C PHE A 188 16.76 -8.98 8.57
N ASN A 189 17.86 -8.28 8.26
CA ASN A 189 19.18 -8.73 8.70
C ASN A 189 19.35 -8.61 10.23
N GLU A 190 18.59 -7.73 10.86
CA GLU A 190 18.47 -7.66 12.31
C GLU A 190 17.44 -8.70 12.80
N THR A 191 17.87 -9.64 13.63
CA THR A 191 17.15 -10.89 13.95
C THR A 191 15.83 -10.72 14.72
N ASN A 192 15.52 -9.51 15.19
CA ASN A 192 14.34 -9.24 16.04
C ASN A 192 13.27 -8.34 15.38
N ILE A 193 13.37 -8.09 14.08
CA ILE A 193 12.44 -7.22 13.36
C ILE A 193 11.44 -8.04 12.56
N LYS A 194 10.17 -7.68 12.70
CA LYS A 194 9.03 -8.22 11.96
C LYS A 194 8.09 -7.07 11.62
N LEU A 195 7.49 -7.09 10.42
CA LEU A 195 6.31 -6.29 10.11
C LEU A 195 5.09 -7.01 10.68
N ILE A 196 4.25 -6.27 11.39
CA ILE A 196 3.03 -6.78 12.02
C ILE A 196 1.90 -5.83 11.64
N ILE A 197 0.79 -6.41 11.19
CA ILE A 197 -0.43 -5.71 10.81
C ILE A 197 -1.39 -5.78 11.99
#